data_AF-A0A2I0NAX3-F1
#
_entry.id   AF-A0A2I0NAX3-F1
#
_cell.length_a   1.000
_cell.length_b   1.000
_cell.length_c   1.000
_cell.angle_alpha   90.00
_cell.angle_beta   90.00
_cell.angle_gamma   90.00
#
_symmetry.space_group_name_H-M   'P 1'
#
loop_
_entity.id
_entity.type
_entity.pdbx_description
1 polymer ?
#
loop_
_entity_poly.entity_id
_entity_poly.type
_entity_poly.pdbx_seq_one_letter_code
_entity_poly.pdbx_strand_id
1 'polypeptide(L)'
;MNEIEIICDTFDIAKRLKQIDKNYVLVWNKAKQRYEVRYKTQNLLRLELVLPYSELDVRTINYINKTRVENHKALLKEMEENNLKLEKKAQENMLDEAQIKLKEISKYLSSKGEHSNYEHDKSYQTKWV
;
A
#
# COMPACT_ATOMS: atom_id res chain seq x y z
N MET A 1 -18.11 27.39 24.06
CA MET A 1 -16.90 27.12 23.24
C MET A 1 -16.20 25.90 23.82
N ASN A 2 -16.22 24.75 23.12
CA ASN A 2 -15.68 23.49 23.64
C ASN A 2 -14.33 23.09 23.02
N GLU A 3 -13.63 24.09 22.47
CA GLU A 3 -12.41 23.91 21.70
C GLU A 3 -11.34 24.84 22.26
N ILE A 4 -10.09 24.36 22.27
CA ILE A 4 -8.92 25.09 22.74
C ILE A 4 -7.90 25.11 21.61
N GLU A 5 -7.52 26.30 21.14
CA GLU A 5 -6.42 26.44 20.19
C GLU A 5 -5.08 26.12 20.86
N ILE A 6 -4.24 25.35 20.17
CA ILE A 6 -2.91 24.97 20.62
C ILE A 6 -1.90 25.80 19.83
N ILE A 7 -1.25 26.72 20.53
CA ILE A 7 -0.27 27.64 19.94
C ILE A 7 1.15 27.10 20.08
N CYS A 8 1.42 26.37 21.16
CA CYS A 8 2.69 25.69 21.43
C CYS A 8 2.45 24.28 21.99
N ASP A 9 3.35 23.38 21.65
CA ASP A 9 3.37 21.99 22.12
C ASP A 9 4.83 21.52 22.22
N THR A 10 5.06 20.38 22.86
CA THR A 10 6.40 19.85 23.18
C THR A 10 7.27 19.56 21.96
N PHE A 11 6.67 19.29 20.80
CA PHE A 11 7.39 18.93 19.57
C PHE A 11 7.21 19.98 18.46
N ASP A 12 6.76 21.18 18.81
CA ASP A 12 6.48 22.29 17.89
C ASP A 12 5.56 21.90 16.71
N ILE A 13 4.65 20.94 16.90
CA ILE A 13 3.70 20.47 15.88
C ILE A 13 2.82 21.62 15.40
N ALA A 14 2.30 22.46 16.29
CA ALA A 14 1.49 23.63 15.94
C ALA A 14 2.28 24.62 15.05
N LYS A 15 3.58 24.80 15.31
CA LYS A 15 4.46 25.67 14.52
C LYS A 15 4.78 25.05 13.16
N ARG A 16 5.12 23.76 13.13
CA ARG A 16 5.38 22.99 11.90
C ARG A 16 4.16 22.93 11.00
N LEU A 17 2.97 22.84 11.58
CA LEU A 17 1.70 22.90 10.86
C LEU A 17 1.54 24.23 10.11
N LYS A 18 1.91 25.35 10.72
CA LYS A 18 1.90 26.67 10.08
C LYS A 18 2.96 26.86 8.99
N GLN A 19 4.04 26.07 9.01
CA GLN A 19 5.02 26.04 7.90
C GLN A 19 4.44 25.37 6.66
N ILE A 20 3.53 24.41 6.85
CA ILE A 20 2.83 23.69 5.78
C ILE A 20 1.74 24.57 5.16
N ASP A 21 0.92 25.21 5.99
CA ASP A 21 -0.03 26.24 5.59
C ASP A 21 -0.29 27.21 6.76
N LYS A 22 -0.15 28.51 6.50
CA LYS A 22 -0.33 29.57 7.52
C LYS A 22 -1.75 29.62 8.08
N ASN A 23 -2.73 29.12 7.34
CA ASN A 23 -4.14 29.12 7.72
C ASN A 23 -4.52 27.91 8.57
N TYR A 24 -3.64 26.92 8.74
CA TYR A 24 -3.92 25.79 9.61
C TYR A 24 -3.80 26.17 11.10
N VAL A 25 -4.80 25.72 11.85
CA VAL A 25 -4.94 25.94 13.29
C VAL A 25 -5.13 24.58 13.95
N LEU A 26 -4.28 24.28 14.92
CA LEU A 26 -4.39 23.06 15.72
C LEU A 26 -5.30 23.31 16.92
N VAL A 27 -6.27 22.43 17.13
CA VAL A 27 -7.31 22.59 18.15
C VAL A 27 -7.50 21.30 18.94
N TRP A 28 -7.65 21.41 20.27
CA TRP A 28 -8.15 20.33 21.11
C TRP A 28 -9.67 20.46 21.30
N ASN A 29 -10.42 19.47 20.85
CA ASN A 29 -11.86 19.40 21.06
C ASN A 29 -12.16 18.72 22.40
N LYS A 30 -12.59 19.49 23.41
CA LYS A 30 -12.89 18.98 24.76
C LYS A 30 -14.08 18.03 24.80
N ALA A 31 -15.07 18.23 23.92
CA ALA A 31 -16.26 17.38 23.87
C ALA A 31 -15.93 15.98 23.36
N LYS A 32 -15.03 15.89 22.38
CA LYS A 32 -14.66 14.65 21.70
C LYS A 32 -13.31 14.09 22.15
N GLN A 33 -12.61 14.77 23.06
CA GLN A 33 -11.30 14.40 23.60
C GLN A 33 -10.29 14.03 22.50
N ARG A 34 -10.17 14.89 21.48
CA ARG A 34 -9.31 14.63 20.33
C ARG A 34 -8.73 15.90 19.72
N TYR A 35 -7.60 15.75 19.03
CA TYR A 35 -7.00 16.82 18.25
C TYR A 35 -7.64 16.94 16.86
N GLU A 36 -7.87 18.17 16.44
CA GLU A 36 -8.44 18.53 15.16
C GLU A 36 -7.59 19.62 14.51
N VAL A 37 -7.36 19.50 13.20
CA VAL A 37 -6.78 20.57 12.38
C VAL A 37 -7.93 21.31 11.73
N ARG A 38 -7.93 22.63 11.89
CA ARG A 38 -8.90 23.54 11.30
C ARG A 38 -8.24 24.47 10.30
N TYR A 39 -9.00 24.84 9.29
CA TYR A 39 -8.61 25.85 8.33
C TYR A 39 -9.26 27.18 8.70
N LYS A 40 -8.44 28.20 8.92
CA LYS A 40 -8.86 29.56 9.24
C LYS A 40 -9.16 30.33 7.96
N THR A 41 -10.42 30.67 7.77
CA THR A 41 -10.86 31.68 6.80
C THR A 41 -11.14 32.99 7.52
N GLN A 42 -11.40 34.07 6.76
CA GLN A 42 -11.56 35.43 7.30
C GLN A 42 -12.52 35.50 8.51
N ASN A 43 -13.63 34.74 8.47
CA ASN A 43 -14.67 34.78 9.51
C ASN A 43 -15.01 33.40 10.12
N LEU A 44 -14.29 32.32 9.77
CA LEU A 44 -14.68 30.97 10.21
C LEU A 44 -13.47 30.03 10.39
N LEU A 45 -13.59 29.10 11.32
CA LEU A 45 -12.73 27.92 11.43
C LEU A 45 -13.48 26.70 10.89
N ARG A 46 -13.06 26.19 9.73
CA ARG A 46 -13.61 24.97 9.13
C ARG A 46 -12.81 23.76 9.61
N LEU A 47 -13.48 22.65 9.92
CA LEU A 47 -12.80 21.38 10.17
C LEU A 47 -12.17 20.85 8.88
N GLU A 48 -10.85 20.68 8.87
CA GLU A 48 -10.09 20.16 7.73
C GLU A 48 -9.76 18.68 7.95
N LEU A 49 -9.24 18.35 9.13
CA LEU A 49 -8.77 17.01 9.45
C LEU A 49 -8.98 16.69 10.93
N VAL A 50 -9.38 15.45 11.21
CA VAL A 50 -9.39 14.89 12.57
C VAL A 50 -8.17 14.01 12.72
N LEU A 51 -7.37 14.22 13.77
CA LEU A 51 -6.21 13.38 14.01
C LEU A 51 -6.64 12.06 14.65
N PRO A 52 -6.17 10.91 14.13
CA PRO A 52 -6.51 9.60 14.69
C PRO A 52 -5.69 9.24 15.94
N TYR A 53 -4.93 10.19 16.48
CA TYR A 53 -3.99 9.99 17.59
C TYR A 53 -4.40 10.82 18.79
N SER A 54 -4.19 10.26 19.98
CA SER A 54 -4.45 10.92 21.27
C SER A 54 -3.35 11.88 21.70
N GLU A 55 -2.23 11.92 20.97
CA GLU A 55 -1.03 12.70 21.29
C GLU A 55 -0.50 13.39 20.03
N LEU A 56 0.19 14.51 20.22
CA LEU A 56 0.81 15.27 19.14
C LEU A 56 2.28 14.85 18.98
N ASP A 57 2.60 14.23 17.84
CA ASP A 57 3.97 13.88 17.48
C ASP A 57 4.19 14.02 15.95
N VAL A 58 5.32 13.53 15.46
CA VAL A 58 5.68 13.58 14.03
C VAL A 58 4.66 12.87 13.12
N ARG A 59 3.92 11.87 13.61
CA ARG A 59 2.87 11.17 12.85
C ARG A 59 1.76 12.11 12.43
N THR A 60 1.49 13.15 13.22
CA THR A 60 0.53 14.21 12.86
C THR A 60 0.91 14.88 11.55
N ILE A 61 2.17 15.30 11.43
CA ILE A 61 2.67 15.98 10.22
C ILE A 61 2.67 15.03 9.02
N ASN A 62 3.10 13.79 9.22
CA ASN A 62 3.08 12.76 8.18
C ASN A 62 1.66 12.48 7.69
N TYR A 63 0.69 12.40 8.62
CA TYR A 63 -0.70 12.17 8.29
C TYR A 63 -1.30 13.32 7.48
N ILE A 64 -1.07 14.56 7.91
CA ILE A 64 -1.53 15.76 7.19
C ILE A 64 -0.96 15.79 5.78
N ASN A 65 0.35 15.59 5.64
CA ASN A 65 1.00 15.53 4.33
C ASN A 65 0.43 14.41 3.47
N LYS A 66 0.16 13.23 4.03
CA LYS A 66 -0.46 12.12 3.28
C LYS A 66 -1.87 12.48 2.79
N THR A 67 -2.65 13.17 3.61
CA THR A 67 -4.04 13.54 3.29
C THR A 67 -4.18 14.77 2.38
N ARG A 68 -3.11 15.53 2.12
CA ARG A 68 -3.15 16.65 1.17
C ARG A 68 -3.36 16.15 -0.26
N VAL A 69 -4.23 16.82 -1.02
CA VAL A 69 -4.53 16.51 -2.43
C VAL A 69 -3.27 16.53 -3.31
N GLU A 70 -2.31 17.40 -2.99
CA GLU A 70 -1.03 17.50 -3.70
C GLU A 70 -0.21 16.19 -3.63
N ASN A 71 -0.29 15.47 -2.49
CA ASN A 71 0.37 14.18 -2.32
C ASN A 71 -0.47 12.98 -2.79
N HIS A 72 -1.77 13.15 -3.00
CA HIS A 72 -2.61 12.07 -3.55
C HIS A 72 -2.13 11.64 -4.94
N LYS A 73 -1.64 12.58 -5.75
CA LYS A 73 -1.07 12.26 -7.07
C LYS A 73 0.19 11.40 -6.97
N ALA A 74 1.08 11.72 -6.03
CA ALA A 74 2.29 10.94 -5.79
C ALA A 74 1.97 9.53 -5.27
N LEU A 75 0.99 9.42 -4.35
CA LEU A 75 0.51 8.14 -3.83
C LEU A 75 -0.13 7.27 -4.93
N LEU A 76 -0.99 7.85 -5.78
CA LEU A 76 -1.57 7.14 -6.92
C LEU A 76 -0.48 6.65 -7.89
N LYS A 77 0.51 7.50 -8.18
CA LYS A 77 1.66 7.13 -9.02
C LYS A 77 2.45 5.97 -8.42
N GLU A 78 2.71 5.99 -7.11
CA GLU A 78 3.40 4.90 -6.41
C GLU A 78 2.59 3.59 -6.48
N MET A 79 1.26 3.67 -6.32
CA MET A 79 0.38 2.50 -6.47
C MET A 79 0.42 1.92 -7.89
N GLU A 80 0.34 2.77 -8.92
CA GLU A 80 0.43 2.35 -10.33
C GLU A 80 1.79 1.71 -10.64
N GLU A 81 2.89 2.31 -10.16
CA GLU A 81 4.25 1.76 -10.32
C GLU A 81 4.41 0.38 -9.67
N ASN A 82 3.81 0.19 -8.48
CA ASN A 82 3.84 -1.10 -7.79
C ASN A 82 2.99 -2.16 -8.51
N ASN A 83 1.82 -1.80 -9.03
CA ASN A 83 0.99 -2.71 -9.83
C ASN A 83 1.73 -3.16 -11.10
N LEU A 84 2.38 -2.24 -11.82
CA LEU A 84 3.20 -2.57 -12.99
C LEU A 84 4.34 -3.53 -12.65
N LYS A 85 5.00 -3.36 -11.50
CA LYS A 85 6.06 -4.28 -11.05
C LYS A 85 5.50 -5.67 -10.75
N LEU A 86 4.34 -5.75 -10.11
CA LEU A 86 3.69 -7.03 -9.80
C LEU A 86 3.27 -7.76 -11.07
N GLU A 87 2.70 -7.05 -12.05
CA GLU A 87 2.33 -7.62 -13.35
C GLU A 87 3.54 -8.18 -14.11
N LYS A 88 4.63 -7.41 -14.18
CA LYS A 88 5.88 -7.88 -14.82
C LYS A 88 6.42 -9.15 -14.16
N LYS A 89 6.47 -9.15 -12.83
CA LYS A 89 6.95 -10.31 -12.07
C LYS A 89 6.06 -11.54 -12.29
N ALA A 90 4.74 -11.34 -12.37
CA ALA A 90 3.81 -12.42 -12.68
C ALA A 90 4.06 -12.99 -14.09
N GLN A 91 4.26 -12.13 -15.09
CA GLN A 91 4.59 -12.55 -16.46
C GLN A 91 5.92 -13.32 -16.54
N GLU A 92 6.96 -12.84 -15.87
CA GLU A 92 8.27 -13.51 -15.80
C GLU A 92 8.13 -14.91 -15.19
N ASN A 93 7.44 -15.03 -14.05
CA ASN A 93 7.20 -16.34 -13.43
C ASN A 93 6.43 -17.30 -14.35
N MET A 94 5.43 -16.80 -15.10
CA MET A 94 4.69 -17.62 -16.05
C MET A 94 5.58 -18.13 -17.20
N LEU A 95 6.50 -17.29 -17.70
CA LEU A 95 7.44 -17.68 -18.74
C LEU A 95 8.44 -18.72 -18.22
N ASP A 96 8.99 -18.52 -17.03
CA ASP A 96 9.91 -19.47 -16.40
C ASP A 96 9.24 -20.83 -16.20
N GLU A 97 8.01 -20.86 -15.69
CA GLU A 97 7.25 -22.10 -15.56
C GLU A 97 7.01 -22.79 -16.91
N ALA A 98 6.65 -22.01 -17.94
CA ALA A 98 6.42 -22.55 -19.27
C ALA A 98 7.71 -23.13 -19.86
N GLN A 99 8.85 -22.45 -19.68
CA GLN A 99 10.16 -22.94 -20.11
C GLN A 99 10.56 -24.25 -19.41
N ILE A 100 10.36 -24.34 -18.10
CA ILE A 100 10.64 -25.56 -17.33
C ILE A 100 9.81 -26.72 -17.88
N LYS A 101 8.49 -26.52 -18.01
CA LYS A 101 7.57 -27.55 -18.54
C LYS A 101 7.95 -27.97 -19.96
N LEU A 102 8.29 -27.01 -20.85
CA LEU A 102 8.74 -27.30 -22.21
C LEU A 102 10.04 -28.10 -22.23
N LYS A 103 11.00 -27.76 -21.37
CA LYS A 103 12.28 -28.48 -21.25
C LYS A 103 12.08 -29.91 -20.76
N GLU A 104 11.18 -30.12 -19.81
CA GLU A 104 10.81 -31.46 -19.33
C GLU A 104 10.17 -32.30 -20.45
N ILE A 105 9.21 -31.72 -21.19
CA ILE A 105 8.57 -32.38 -22.33
C ILE A 105 9.62 -32.73 -23.40
N SER A 106 10.49 -31.79 -23.76
CA SER A 106 11.56 -32.01 -24.73
C SER A 106 12.50 -33.14 -24.29
N LYS A 107 12.94 -33.12 -23.03
CA LYS A 107 13.79 -34.19 -22.46
C LYS A 107 13.09 -35.54 -22.51
N TYR A 108 11.80 -35.59 -22.15
CA TYR A 108 11.00 -36.81 -22.22
C TYR A 108 10.92 -37.35 -23.66
N LEU A 109 10.57 -36.50 -24.64
CA LEU A 109 10.48 -36.88 -26.05
C LEU A 109 11.83 -37.33 -26.62
N SER A 110 12.93 -36.65 -26.30
CA SER A 110 14.27 -37.05 -26.72
C SER A 110 14.69 -38.39 -26.13
N SER A 111 14.37 -38.67 -24.86
CA SER A 111 14.65 -39.95 -24.22
C SER A 111 13.78 -41.10 -24.74
N LYS A 112 12.54 -40.81 -25.15
CA LYS A 112 11.61 -41.79 -25.73
C LYS A 112 11.94 -42.14 -27.19
N GLY A 113 12.71 -41.31 -27.89
CA GLY A 113 13.31 -41.62 -29.19
C GLY A 113 14.30 -42.79 -29.17
N GLU A 114 14.82 -43.16 -27.98
CA GLU A 114 15.71 -44.32 -27.81
C GLU A 114 14.98 -45.59 -27.34
N HIS A 115 13.72 -45.49 -26.90
CA HIS A 115 12.90 -46.62 -26.48
C HIS A 115 11.59 -46.67 -27.28
N SER A 116 11.70 -47.02 -28.57
CA SER A 116 10.57 -47.27 -29.46
C SER A 116 9.88 -48.63 -29.21
N ASN A 117 9.53 -48.93 -27.96
CA ASN A 117 8.55 -49.97 -27.63
C ASN A 117 8.17 -49.90 -26.14
N TYR A 118 7.17 -49.10 -25.80
CA TYR A 118 6.43 -49.27 -24.57
C TYR A 118 4.94 -49.12 -24.88
N GLU A 119 4.29 -50.27 -25.08
CA GLU A 119 2.83 -50.37 -25.17
C GLU A 119 2.21 -49.95 -23.83
N HIS A 120 1.34 -48.94 -23.88
CA HIS A 120 0.74 -48.31 -22.71
C HIS A 120 -0.50 -49.07 -22.18
N ASP A 121 -0.75 -50.30 -22.64
CA ASP A 121 -2.04 -50.99 -22.47
C ASP A 121 -2.04 -52.09 -21.39
N LYS A 122 -0.95 -52.30 -20.64
CA LYS A 122 -0.89 -53.38 -19.63
C LYS A 122 -0.39 -53.00 -18.24
N SER A 123 -0.05 -51.74 -17.97
CA SER A 123 0.57 -51.38 -16.68
C SER A 123 -0.38 -51.27 -15.48
N TYR A 124 -1.70 -51.46 -15.66
CA TYR A 124 -2.69 -51.34 -14.58
C TYR A 124 -3.43 -52.64 -14.23
N GLN A 125 -2.99 -53.80 -14.72
CA GLN A 125 -3.56 -55.09 -14.29
C GLN A 125 -2.65 -55.80 -13.30
N THR A 126 -2.55 -55.29 -12.08
CA THR A 126 -2.19 -56.14 -10.93
C THR A 126 -3.38 -57.04 -10.61
N LYS A 127 -3.37 -58.29 -11.10
CA LYS A 127 -4.18 -59.36 -10.50
C LYS A 127 -3.40 -59.94 -9.32
N TRP A 128 -3.91 -59.70 -8.12
CA TRP A 128 -3.55 -60.48 -6.94
C TRP A 128 -4.50 -61.68 -6.86
N VAL A 129 -4.05 -62.87 -7.26
CA VAL A 129 -4.24 -64.22 -6.65
C VAL A 129 -3.26 -65.16 -7.34
#